data_AF-A0A224YB52-F1
#
_entry.id   AF-A0A224YB52-F1
#
_cell.length_a   1.000
_cell.length_b   1.000
_cell.length_c   1.000
_cell.angle_alpha   90.00
_cell.angle_beta   90.00
_cell.angle_gamma   90.00
#
_symmetry.space_group_name_H-M   'P 1'
#
loop_
_entity.id
_entity.type
_entity.pdbx_description
1 polymer ?
#
loop_
_entity_poly.entity_id
_entity_poly.type
_entity_poly.pdbx_seq_one_letter_code
_entity_poly.pdbx_strand_id
1 'polypeptide(L)' 'MTDEQVTFYFFHMHDFDDNHLLDGIELASAMQHSIEHFIEPSKLAHQSFDSVIMIVDGLLTLDKNNDGFVSYPELRAHKK' A
#
# COMPACT_ATOMS: atom_id res chain seq x y z
N MET A 1 19.02 4.92 4.59
CA MET A 1 17.91 4.05 5.05
C MET A 1 18.05 2.72 4.33
N THR A 2 17.85 1.60 5.02
CA THR A 2 17.82 0.28 4.36
C THR A 2 16.44 0.04 3.75
N ASP A 3 16.34 -0.81 2.72
CA ASP A 3 15.04 -1.15 2.11
C ASP A 3 14.05 -1.75 3.12
N GLU A 4 14.57 -2.47 4.12
CA GLU A 4 13.77 -2.99 5.24
C GLU A 4 13.22 -1.87 6.12
N GLN A 5 14.04 -0.86 6.44
CA GLN A 5 13.59 0.30 7.20
C GLN A 5 12.56 1.10 6.42
N VAL A 6 12.77 1.32 5.12
CA VAL A 6 11.80 2.03 4.26
C VAL A 6 10.47 1.28 4.21
N THR A 7 10.51 -0.05 4.05
CA THR A 7 9.30 -0.88 4.03
C THR A 7 8.58 -0.86 5.38
N PHE A 8 9.33 -0.89 6.49
CA PHE A 8 8.78 -0.79 7.84
C PHE A 8 8.13 0.57 8.10
N TYR A 9 8.80 1.66 7.76
CA TYR A 9 8.24 3.01 7.92
C TYR A 9 7.04 3.22 7.00
N PHE A 10 7.08 2.70 5.77
CA PHE A 10 5.93 2.75 4.88
C PHE A 10 4.73 2.03 5.49
N PHE A 11 4.93 0.83 6.03
CA PHE A 11 3.89 0.06 6.69
C PHE A 11 3.30 0.84 7.87
N HIS A 12 4.16 1.29 8.79
CA HIS A 12 3.72 1.98 10.01
C HIS A 12 3.11 3.36 9.76
N MET A 13 3.49 4.05 8.67
CA MET A 13 2.92 5.35 8.32
C MET A 13 1.47 5.25 7.80
N HIS A 14 1.07 4.09 7.28
CA HIS A 14 -0.23 3.88 6.64
C HIS A 14 -1.14 2.92 7.41
N ASP A 15 -0.65 2.33 8.49
CA ASP A 15 -1.44 1.66 9.52
C ASP A 15 -2.06 2.74 10.41
N PHE A 16 -3.31 3.13 10.12
CA PHE A 16 -3.95 4.28 10.76
C PHE A 16 -4.64 3.92 12.09
N ASP A 17 -4.92 2.64 12.31
CA ASP A 17 -5.57 2.13 13.52
C ASP A 17 -4.62 1.35 14.46
N ASP A 18 -3.33 1.25 14.10
CA ASP A 18 -2.23 0.63 14.86
C ASP A 18 -2.47 -0.88 15.14
N ASN A 19 -3.19 -1.55 14.24
CA ASN A 19 -3.53 -2.96 14.36
C ASN A 19 -2.45 -3.90 13.77
N HIS A 20 -1.38 -3.34 13.19
CA HIS A 20 -0.29 -4.04 12.52
C HIS A 20 -0.71 -4.85 11.27
N LEU A 21 -1.78 -4.41 10.61
CA LEU A 21 -2.35 -4.95 9.39
C LEU A 21 -2.65 -3.77 8.45
N LEU A 22 -2.61 -4.01 7.14
CA LEU A 22 -3.05 -3.00 6.16
C LEU A 22 -4.29 -3.49 5.44
N ASP A 23 -5.40 -2.77 5.60
CA ASP A 23 -6.63 -3.01 4.86
C ASP A 23 -6.63 -2.33 3.48
N GLY A 24 -7.63 -2.65 2.66
CA GLY A 24 -7.74 -2.08 1.31
C GLY A 24 -7.90 -0.54 1.26
N ILE A 25 -8.49 0.07 2.29
CA ILE A 25 -8.67 1.52 2.41
C ILE A 25 -7.35 2.18 2.80
N GLU A 26 -6.61 1.58 3.74
CA GLU A 26 -5.28 2.02 4.15
C GLU A 26 -4.29 1.94 2.98
N LEU A 27 -4.34 0.84 2.22
CA LEU A 27 -3.58 0.68 0.99
C LEU A 27 -3.98 1.71 -0.08
N ALA A 28 -5.28 1.97 -0.25
CA ALA A 28 -5.76 2.99 -1.20
C ALA A 28 -5.22 4.38 -0.83
N SER A 29 -5.27 4.74 0.45
CA SER A 29 -4.73 5.99 0.98
C SER A 29 -3.21 6.09 0.79
N ALA A 30 -2.48 4.99 1.05
CA ALA A 30 -1.05 4.92 0.82
C ALA A 30 -0.66 5.13 -0.65
N MET A 31 -1.46 4.57 -1.57
CA MET A 31 -1.24 4.75 -3.00
C MET A 31 -1.51 6.18 -3.42
N GLN A 32 -2.60 6.80 -2.94
CA GLN A 32 -2.90 8.21 -3.19
C GLN A 32 -1.73 9.12 -2.78
N HIS A 33 -1.19 8.90 -1.57
CA HIS A 33 -0.04 9.65 -1.05
C HIS A 33 1.24 9.41 -1.86
N SER A 34 1.49 8.17 -2.28
CA SER A 34 2.63 7.82 -3.13
C SER A 34 2.50 8.49 -4.51
N ILE A 35 1.31 8.46 -5.10
CA ILE A 35 1.00 9.10 -6.38
C ILE A 35 1.23 10.62 -6.29
N GLU A 36 0.77 11.28 -5.23
CA GLU A 36 0.95 12.72 -5.02
C GLU A 36 2.43 13.14 -4.93
N HIS A 37 3.30 12.29 -4.39
CA HIS A 37 4.72 12.58 -4.26
C HIS A 37 5.57 12.17 -5.46
N PHE A 38 5.18 11.14 -6.21
CA PHE A 38 5.98 10.58 -7.31
C PHE A 38 5.49 10.97 -8.71
N ILE A 39 4.27 11.50 -8.84
CA ILE A 39 3.67 11.86 -10.12
C ILE A 39 3.51 13.39 -10.20
N GLU A 40 3.96 14.00 -11.31
CA GLU A 40 3.75 15.43 -11.54
C GLU A 40 2.25 15.79 -11.45
N PRO A 41 1.89 16.95 -10.87
CA PRO A 41 0.50 17.36 -10.66
C PRO A 41 -0.34 17.39 -11.95
N SER A 42 0.30 17.48 -13.12
CA SER A 42 -0.33 17.39 -14.44
C SER A 42 -0.87 16.00 -14.80
N LYS A 43 -0.29 14.92 -14.23
CA LYS A 43 -0.72 13.53 -14.42
C LYS A 43 -1.65 13.03 -13.32
N LEU A 44 -1.68 13.68 -12.15
CA LEU A 44 -2.62 13.38 -11.06
C LEU A 44 -4.08 13.55 -11.47
N ALA A 45 -4.38 14.55 -12.31
CA ALA A 45 -5.75 14.82 -12.78
C ALA A 45 -6.37 13.69 -13.64
N HIS A 46 -5.58 12.71 -14.08
CA HIS A 46 -6.02 11.61 -14.94
C HIS A 46 -6.00 10.24 -14.26
N GLN A 47 -5.62 10.14 -12.99
CA GLN A 47 -5.73 8.87 -12.30
C GLN A 47 -7.17 8.68 -11.82
N SER A 48 -7.87 7.79 -12.52
CA SER A 48 -9.19 7.36 -12.07
C SER A 48 -9.07 6.54 -10.80
N PHE A 49 -10.14 6.58 -10.00
CA PHE A 49 -10.33 5.68 -8.87
C PHE A 49 -10.05 4.21 -9.23
N ASP A 50 -10.33 3.82 -10.48
CA ASP A 50 -10.03 2.46 -10.98
C ASP A 50 -8.54 2.12 -10.95
N SER A 51 -7.65 3.09 -11.17
CA SER A 51 -6.21 2.86 -11.09
C SER A 51 -5.77 2.55 -9.66
N VAL A 52 -6.35 3.24 -8.68
CA VAL A 52 -6.10 2.98 -7.26
C VAL A 52 -6.64 1.60 -6.89
N ILE A 53 -7.88 1.28 -7.32
CA ILE A 53 -8.47 -0.05 -7.12
C ILE A 53 -7.57 -1.15 -7.70
N MET A 54 -7.10 -1.01 -8.93
CA MET A 54 -6.23 -2.01 -9.56
C MET A 54 -4.94 -2.25 -8.78
N ILE A 55 -4.36 -1.21 -8.19
CA ILE A 55 -3.14 -1.35 -7.37
C ILE A 55 -3.47 -2.02 -6.04
N VAL A 56 -4.56 -1.61 -5.38
CA VAL A 56 -5.03 -2.22 -4.13
C VAL A 56 -5.35 -3.70 -4.33
N ASP A 57 -6.10 -4.04 -5.38
CA ASP A 57 -6.40 -5.43 -5.76
C ASP A 57 -5.10 -6.23 -5.98
N GLY A 58 -4.10 -5.62 -6.62
CA GLY A 58 -2.78 -6.21 -6.80
C GLY A 58 -2.06 -6.49 -5.47
N LEU A 59 -2.13 -5.56 -4.51
CA LEU A 59 -1.53 -5.74 -3.18
C LEU A 59 -2.29 -6.76 -2.33
N LEU A 60 -3.62 -6.83 -2.45
CA LEU A 60 -4.44 -7.84 -1.79
C LEU A 60 -4.17 -9.26 -2.31
N THR A 61 -3.49 -9.43 -3.45
CA THR A 61 -3.01 -10.77 -3.85
C THR A 61 -1.92 -11.34 -2.92
N LEU A 62 -1.34 -10.48 -2.07
CA LEU A 62 -0.34 -10.86 -1.08
C LEU A 62 -0.96 -11.45 0.19
N ASP A 63 -2.24 -11.16 0.43
CA ASP A 63 -3.04 -11.77 1.50
C ASP A 63 -3.08 -13.30 1.27
N LYS A 64 -2.35 -14.04 2.10
CA LYS A 64 -2.21 -15.51 1.98
C LYS A 64 -3.24 -16.25 2.81
N ASN A 65 -3.72 -15.63 3.88
CA ASN A 65 -4.69 -16.21 4.79
C ASN A 65 -6.13 -15.81 4.44
N ASN A 66 -6.32 -14.94 3.44
CA ASN A 66 -7.60 -14.43 2.95
C ASN A 66 -8.43 -13.77 4.05
N ASP A 67 -7.77 -13.06 4.97
CA ASP A 67 -8.44 -12.35 6.06
C ASP A 67 -8.89 -10.93 5.66
N GLY A 68 -8.52 -10.48 4.46
CA GLY A 68 -8.86 -9.15 3.94
C GLY A 68 -7.82 -8.08 4.31
N PHE A 69 -6.69 -8.49 4.89
CA PHE A 69 -5.60 -7.61 5.30
C PHE A 69 -4.26 -8.08 4.72
N VAL A 70 -3.31 -7.18 4.68
CA VAL A 70 -1.91 -7.48 4.36
C VAL A 70 -1.05 -7.22 5.59
N SER A 71 -0.52 -8.28 6.17
CA SER A 71 0.40 -8.17 7.30
C SER A 71 1.84 -7.83 6.84
N TYR A 72 2.66 -7.28 7.73
CA TYR A 72 4.06 -6.99 7.44
C TYR A 72 4.86 -8.23 6.95
N PRO A 73 4.69 -9.44 7.52
CA PRO A 73 5.30 -10.66 6.98
C PRO A 73 4.88 -10.98 5.53
N GLU A 74 3.61 -10.81 5.18
CA GLU A 74 3.08 -11.08 3.83
C GLU A 74 3.63 -10.08 2.81
N LEU A 75 3.68 -8.80 3.17
CA LEU A 75 4.27 -7.75 2.36
C LEU A 75 5.77 -8.02 2.07
N ARG A 76 6.49 -8.54 3.07
CA ARG A 76 7.90 -8.89 2.93
C ARG A 76 8.13 -10.17 2.12
N ALA A 77 7.26 -11.16 2.27
CA ALA A 77 7.38 -12.43 1.57
C ALA A 77 7.34 -12.27 0.05
N HIS A 78 6.67 -11.22 -0.44
CA HIS A 78 6.60 -10.89 -1.86
C HIS A 78 7.92 -10.39 -2.47
N LYS A 79 8.85 -9.81 -1.69
CA LYS A 79 10.10 -9.21 -2.19
C LYS A 79 11.25 -10.22 -2.42
N LYS A 80 10.97 -11.53 -2.52
CA LYS A 80 12.00 -12.58 -2.66
C LYS A 80 12.12 -13.14 -4.07
#